data_AF-A0A537W7A1-F1
#
_entry.id   AF-A0A537W7A1-F1
#
_cell.length_a   1.000
_cell.length_b   1.000
_cell.length_c   1.000
_cell.angle_alpha   90.00
_cell.angle_beta   90.00
_cell.angle_gamma   90.00
#
_symmetry.space_group_name_H-M   'P 1'
#
loop_
_entity.id
_entity.type
_entity.pdbx_description
1 polymer ?
#
loop_
_entity_poly.entity_id
_entity_poly.type
_entity_poly.pdbx_seq_one_letter_code
_entity_poly.pdbx_strand_id
1 'polypeptide(L)'
;MPLDASKIGQVVAERMEALEGRFGDDCQIGDVCTIVEVLGPHGSQVAVRPGSDVRPHGLIGLLRMAETMALSGVRGEPAEGE
;
A
#
# COMPACT_ATOMS: atom_id res chain seq x y z
N MET A 1 -1.42 -0.62 21.65
CA MET A 1 -1.48 0.85 21.46
C MET A 1 -2.80 1.16 20.80
N PRO A 2 -3.61 2.11 21.28
CA PRO A 2 -4.79 2.53 20.53
C PRO A 2 -4.30 3.10 19.20
N LEU A 3 -4.76 2.54 18.08
CA LEU A 3 -4.59 3.16 16.77
C LEU A 3 -5.11 4.59 16.88
N ASP A 4 -4.28 5.54 16.51
CA ASP A 4 -4.56 6.97 16.59
C ASP A 4 -5.91 7.26 15.93
N ALA A 5 -6.85 7.89 16.66
CA ALA A 5 -8.20 8.18 16.18
C ALA A 5 -8.23 9.28 15.10
N SER A 6 -7.06 9.68 14.60
CA SER A 6 -6.92 10.56 13.45
C SER A 6 -7.49 9.91 12.19
N LYS A 7 -7.96 10.73 11.26
CA LYS A 7 -8.46 10.27 9.94
C LYS A 7 -7.43 9.39 9.22
N ILE A 8 -6.15 9.69 9.40
CA ILE A 8 -5.04 8.91 8.81
C ILE A 8 -4.95 7.54 9.47
N GLY A 9 -5.00 7.46 10.81
CA GLY A 9 -4.95 6.20 11.54
C GLY A 9 -6.08 5.23 11.17
N GLN A 10 -7.29 5.75 10.95
CA GLN A 10 -8.43 4.94 10.50
C GLN A 10 -8.21 4.32 9.12
N VAL A 11 -7.72 5.10 8.15
CA VAL A 11 -7.41 4.60 6.80
C VAL A 11 -6.35 3.50 6.88
N VAL A 12 -5.30 3.71 7.68
CA VAL A 12 -4.25 2.69 7.85
C VAL A 12 -4.83 1.40 8.44
N ALA A 13 -5.67 1.49 9.48
CA ALA A 13 -6.28 0.33 10.11
C ALA A 13 -7.13 -0.49 9.11
N GLU A 14 -8.00 0.19 8.35
CA GLU A 14 -8.85 -0.45 7.33
C GLU A 14 -8.02 -1.19 6.27
N ARG A 15 -6.90 -0.61 5.82
CA ARG A 15 -6.03 -1.26 4.83
C ARG A 15 -5.29 -2.48 5.39
N MET A 16 -4.89 -2.44 6.66
CA MET A 16 -4.23 -3.58 7.31
C MET A 16 -5.21 -4.73 7.55
N GLU A 17 -6.44 -4.44 8.00
CA GLU A 17 -7.50 -5.44 8.16
C GLU A 17 -7.81 -6.15 6.82
N ALA A 18 -7.84 -5.41 5.71
CA ALA A 18 -8.04 -6.01 4.38
C ALA A 18 -6.89 -6.95 3.97
N LEU A 19 -5.65 -6.70 4.41
CA LEU A 19 -4.52 -7.60 4.18
C LEU A 19 -4.62 -8.85 5.05
N GLU A 20 -4.97 -8.70 6.33
CA GLU A 20 -5.20 -9.82 7.26
C GLU A 20 -6.29 -10.74 6.73
N GLY A 21 -7.43 -10.20 6.28
CA GLY A 21 -8.50 -10.99 5.68
C GLY A 21 -8.11 -11.71 4.38
N ARG A 22 -7.11 -11.22 3.64
CA ARG A 22 -6.64 -11.82 2.38
C ARG A 22 -5.60 -12.92 2.59
N PHE A 23 -4.68 -12.76 3.54
CA PHE A 23 -3.53 -13.64 3.70
C PHE A 23 -3.63 -14.56 4.94
N GLY A 24 -4.49 -14.22 5.92
CA GLY A 24 -4.69 -14.97 7.15
C GLY A 24 -3.59 -14.77 8.20
N ASP A 25 -3.85 -15.26 9.41
CA ASP A 25 -3.03 -15.03 10.60
C ASP A 25 -1.65 -15.72 10.58
N ASP A 26 -1.46 -16.70 9.70
CA ASP A 26 -0.20 -17.45 9.57
C ASP A 26 0.86 -16.70 8.74
N CYS A 27 0.49 -15.56 8.15
CA CYS A 27 1.39 -14.73 7.36
C CYS A 27 2.03 -13.62 8.19
N GLN A 28 3.31 -13.35 7.93
CA GLN A 28 4.04 -12.23 8.53
C GLN A 28 4.39 -11.18 7.48
N ILE A 29 4.39 -9.92 7.90
CA ILE A 29 4.85 -8.81 7.06
C ILE A 29 6.37 -8.86 6.97
N GLY A 30 6.90 -9.02 5.75
CA GLY A 30 8.34 -9.06 5.50
C GLY A 30 8.98 -7.68 5.35
N ASP A 31 8.27 -6.71 4.76
CA ASP A 31 8.74 -5.33 4.58
C ASP A 31 7.54 -4.38 4.36
N VAL A 32 7.71 -3.09 4.68
CA VAL A 32 6.69 -2.04 4.50
C VAL A 32 7.31 -0.81 3.85
N CYS A 33 6.75 -0.42 2.70
CA CYS A 33 6.95 0.89 2.10
C CYS A 33 5.62 1.64 2.09
N THR A 34 5.54 2.74 2.82
CA THR A 34 4.35 3.58 2.83
C THR A 34 4.46 4.63 1.72
N ILE A 35 3.48 4.64 0.81
CA ILE A 35 3.30 5.68 -0.21
C ILE A 35 1.91 6.25 -0.02
N VAL A 36 1.82 7.55 0.27
CA VAL A 36 0.53 8.22 0.46
C VAL A 36 0.50 9.52 -0.33
N GLU A 37 -0.63 9.79 -0.97
CA GLU A 37 -0.95 11.13 -1.43
C GLU A 37 -1.54 11.92 -0.26
N VAL A 38 -0.88 13.02 0.09
CA VAL A 38 -1.30 13.95 1.12
C VAL A 38 -1.94 15.15 0.45
N LEU A 39 -3.22 15.36 0.75
CA LEU A 39 -3.98 16.52 0.26
C LEU A 39 -3.88 17.65 1.28
N GLY A 40 -3.35 18.80 0.86
CA GLY A 40 -3.19 19.98 1.71
C GLY A 40 -3.70 21.27 1.06
N PRO A 41 -3.66 22.40 1.79
CA PRO A 41 -4.13 23.70 1.30
C PRO A 41 -3.42 24.20 0.04
N HIS A 42 -2.24 23.65 -0.26
CA HIS A 42 -1.38 24.07 -1.38
C HIS A 42 -1.37 23.06 -2.53
N GLY A 43 -2.25 22.06 -2.51
CA GLY A 43 -2.34 21.00 -3.51
C GLY A 43 -2.04 19.63 -2.92
N SER A 44 -1.84 18.64 -3.79
CA SER A 44 -1.47 17.29 -3.40
C SER A 44 0.04 17.06 -3.47
N GLN A 45 0.55 16.28 -2.52
CA GLN A 45 1.95 15.86 -2.46
C GLN A 45 2.02 14.36 -2.19
N VAL A 46 2.90 13.66 -2.90
CA VAL A 46 3.22 12.27 -2.57
C VAL A 46 4.30 12.24 -1.51
N ALA A 47 4.04 11.54 -0.40
CA ALA A 47 5.02 11.24 0.63
C ALA A 47 5.35 9.75 0.60
N VAL A 48 6.66 9.45 0.56
CA VAL A 48 7.18 8.08 0.64
C VAL A 48 7.98 7.94 1.92
N ARG A 49 7.67 6.91 2.71
CA ARG A 49 8.43 6.57 3.91
C ARG A 49 8.78 5.08 3.88
N PRO A 50 10.06 4.72 3.66
CA PRO A 50 10.50 3.35 3.86
C PRO A 50 10.51 2.99 5.35
N GLY A 51 10.33 1.69 5.66
CA GLY A 51 10.60 1.13 6.99
C GLY A 51 12.04 1.36 7.44
N SER A 52 12.28 1.30 8.76
CA SER A 52 13.59 1.57 9.39
C SER A 52 14.71 0.67 8.87
N ASP A 53 14.38 -0.58 8.53
CA ASP A 53 15.35 -1.63 8.19
C ASP A 53 15.32 -2.01 6.71
N VAL A 54 14.67 -1.18 5.89
CA VAL A 54 14.56 -1.36 4.44
C VAL A 54 15.94 -1.31 3.78
N ARG A 55 16.28 -2.37 3.05
CA ARG A 55 17.45 -2.37 2.16
C ARG A 55 17.06 -1.76 0.81
N PRO A 56 17.88 -0.90 0.21
CA PRO A 56 17.53 -0.23 -1.05
C PRO A 56 17.11 -1.17 -2.19
N HIS A 57 17.75 -2.34 -2.33
CA HIS A 57 17.39 -3.32 -3.35
C HIS A 57 16.04 -4.00 -3.10
N GLY A 58 15.68 -4.21 -1.82
CA GLY A 58 14.38 -4.75 -1.44
C GLY A 58 13.26 -3.76 -1.77
N LEU A 59 13.42 -2.50 -1.38
CA LEU A 59 12.48 -1.42 -1.70
C LEU A 59 12.25 -1.29 -3.21
N ILE A 60 13.32 -1.16 -3.99
CA ILE A 60 13.22 -1.00 -5.44
C ILE A 60 12.53 -2.23 -6.08
N GLY A 61 12.86 -3.43 -5.61
CA GLY A 61 12.21 -4.66 -6.05
C GLY A 61 10.70 -4.65 -5.80
N LEU A 62 10.29 -4.33 -4.57
CA LEU A 62 8.87 -4.24 -4.19
C LEU A 62 8.12 -3.19 -5.03
N LEU A 63 8.71 -2.02 -5.23
CA LEU A 63 8.11 -0.95 -6.04
C LEU A 63 7.91 -1.38 -7.50
N ARG A 64 8.89 -2.05 -8.11
CA ARG A 64 8.78 -2.55 -9.50
C ARG A 64 7.72 -3.65 -9.63
N MET A 65 7.63 -4.54 -8.63
CA MET A 65 6.57 -5.56 -8.61
C MET A 65 5.19 -4.92 -8.47
N ALA A 66 5.03 -3.97 -7.55
CA ALA A 66 3.78 -3.24 -7.34
C ALA A 66 3.36 -2.46 -8.59
N GLU A 67 4.29 -1.75 -9.24
CA GLU A 67 4.07 -1.08 -10.52
C GLU A 67 3.59 -2.05 -11.60
N THR A 68 4.27 -3.20 -11.74
CA THR A 68 3.89 -4.21 -12.73
C THR A 68 2.49 -4.74 -12.49
N MET A 69 2.12 -5.03 -11.22
CA MET A 69 0.79 -5.52 -10.86
C MET A 69 -0.29 -4.47 -11.12
N ALA A 70 -0.04 -3.22 -10.74
CA ALA A 70 -0.96 -2.11 -10.95
C ALA A 70 -1.20 -1.84 -12.44
N LEU A 71 -0.12 -1.78 -13.23
CA LEU A 71 -0.21 -1.58 -14.68
C LEU A 71 -0.82 -2.78 -15.40
N SER A 72 -0.64 -4.00 -14.90
CA SER A 72 -1.28 -5.20 -15.46
C SER A 72 -2.79 -5.17 -15.26
N GLY A 73 -3.27 -4.71 -14.09
CA GLY A 73 -4.71 -4.50 -13.85
C GLY A 73 -5.32 -3.39 -14.72
N VAL A 74 -4.54 -2.38 -15.10
CA VAL A 74 -4.97 -1.33 -16.04
C VAL A 74 -5.03 -1.84 -17.50
N ARG A 75 -4.35 -2.94 -17.83
CA ARG A 75 -4.20 -3.43 -19.20
C ARG A 75 -5.27 -4.42 -19.68
N GLY A 76 -6.31 -4.70 -18.89
CA GLY A 76 -7.59 -5.21 -19.42
C GLY A 76 -8.32 -6.25 -18.56
N GLU A 77 -9.57 -5.94 -18.21
CA GLU A 77 -10.70 -6.85 -18.42
C GLU A 77 -11.38 -6.41 -19.73
N PRO A 78 -11.39 -7.20 -20.82
CA PRO A 78 -12.47 -7.06 -21.78
C PRO A 78 -13.76 -7.45 -21.05
N ALA A 79 -14.79 -6.62 -21.16
CA ALA A 79 -16.13 -7.00 -20.73
C ALA A 79 -16.50 -8.31 -21.42
N GLU A 80 -16.51 -9.41 -20.67
CA GLU A 80 -17.09 -10.66 -21.12
C GLU A 80 -18.60 -10.40 -21.21
N GLY A 81 -19.06 -10.25 -22.45
CA GLY A 81 -20.48 -10.29 -22.76
C GLY A 81 -20.98 -11.72 -22.69
N GLU A 82 -22.10 -11.90 -22.00
CA GLU A 82 -23.26 -12.68 -22.41
C GLU A 82 -24.52 -12.08 -21.79
#